data_AF-A0ABD7V9Z4-F1
#
_entry.id   AF-A0ABD7V9Z4-F1
#
_cell.length_a   1.000
_cell.length_b   1.000
_cell.length_c   1.000
_cell.angle_alpha   90.00
_cell.angle_beta   90.00
_cell.angle_gamma   90.00
#
_symmetry.space_group_name_H-M   'P 1'
#
loop_
_entity.id
_entity.type
_entity.pdbx_description
1 polymer ?
#
loop_
_entity_poly.entity_id
_entity_poly.type
_entity_poly.pdbx_seq_one_letter_code
_entity_poly.pdbx_strand_id
1 'polypeptide(L)'
;MDTTDLQLTDYLQALQSTLKRQPENCRVVTLEAGSDTREFERFIGRQFRLRLQHYMLTSRARLLETSLAITARSTHFLLYQQDQLMAVLRVTPSPFEWASLAHQHLSPTQALSRHVEFSRLITLSQGHLPVSVNCLLASATEWAIKRGYEGVTALCRSPQRRLFQRFGLTSITTDSLHIEQRARGDYWLLSAQWPQILAAVQQPAHTALNSPESHDDRACQF
;
A
#
# COMPACT_ATOMS: atom_id res chain seq x y z
N MET A 1 16.46 -19.10 -1.34
CA MET A 1 15.49 -18.25 -2.07
C MET A 1 14.82 -19.16 -3.08
N ASP A 2 13.49 -19.27 -3.05
CA ASP A 2 12.77 -20.18 -3.94
C ASP A 2 12.84 -19.66 -5.39
N THR A 3 12.62 -20.52 -6.37
CA THR A 3 12.60 -20.18 -7.80
C THR A 3 11.54 -19.12 -8.12
N THR A 4 10.40 -19.13 -7.43
CA THR A 4 9.37 -18.08 -7.56
C THR A 4 9.85 -16.72 -7.05
N ASP A 5 10.58 -16.68 -5.92
CA ASP A 5 11.13 -15.44 -5.38
C ASP A 5 12.15 -14.82 -6.33
N LEU A 6 12.99 -15.66 -6.97
CA LEU A 6 13.96 -15.24 -7.97
C LEU A 6 13.26 -14.63 -9.19
N GLN A 7 12.28 -15.35 -9.76
CA GLN A 7 11.51 -14.88 -10.91
C GLN A 7 10.76 -13.58 -10.64
N LEU A 8 10.15 -13.44 -9.47
CA LEU A 8 9.47 -12.21 -9.08
C LEU A 8 10.48 -11.08 -8.85
N THR A 9 11.61 -11.34 -8.22
CA THR A 9 12.67 -10.33 -8.05
C THR A 9 13.19 -9.84 -9.40
N ASP A 10 13.47 -10.74 -10.34
CA ASP A 10 13.94 -10.40 -11.68
C ASP A 10 12.89 -9.57 -12.44
N TYR A 11 11.61 -9.96 -12.36
CA TYR A 11 10.52 -9.19 -12.94
C TYR A 11 10.42 -7.79 -12.33
N LEU A 12 10.47 -7.68 -11.00
CA LEU A 12 10.37 -6.40 -10.30
C LEU A 12 11.56 -5.49 -10.63
N GLN A 13 12.76 -6.04 -10.73
CA GLN A 13 13.95 -5.30 -11.15
C GLN A 13 13.85 -4.85 -12.60
N ALA A 14 13.34 -5.70 -13.50
CA ALA A 14 13.06 -5.32 -14.89
C ALA A 14 12.02 -4.19 -14.97
N LEU A 15 10.94 -4.27 -14.18
CA LEU A 15 9.91 -3.25 -14.09
C LEU A 15 10.45 -1.93 -13.53
N GLN A 16 11.21 -1.97 -12.43
CA GLN A 16 11.89 -0.79 -11.89
C GLN A 16 12.86 -0.19 -12.91
N SER A 17 13.61 -1.00 -13.66
CA SER A 17 14.54 -0.51 -14.68
C SER A 17 13.82 0.15 -15.86
N THR A 18 12.67 -0.40 -16.26
CA THR A 18 11.82 0.17 -17.31
C THR A 18 11.23 1.51 -16.87
N LEU A 19 10.76 1.59 -15.62
CA LEU A 19 10.21 2.81 -15.04
C LEU A 19 11.30 3.88 -14.81
N LYS A 20 12.53 3.49 -14.43
CA LYS A 20 13.69 4.39 -14.31
C LYS A 20 14.18 4.94 -15.65
N ARG A 21 13.94 4.22 -16.76
CA ARG A 21 14.29 4.64 -18.12
C ARG A 21 13.26 5.61 -18.73
N GLN A 22 12.10 5.79 -18.10
CA GLN A 22 11.19 6.87 -18.49
C GLN A 22 11.79 8.23 -18.08
N PRO A 23 11.62 9.29 -18.88
CA PRO A 23 12.34 10.56 -18.76
C PRO A 23 12.02 11.41 -17.50
N GLU A 24 11.36 10.85 -16.49
CA GLU A 24 10.76 11.60 -15.38
C GLU A 24 11.63 11.74 -14.11
N ASN A 25 12.88 11.24 -14.09
CA ASN A 25 13.77 11.30 -12.92
C ASN A 25 13.08 10.77 -11.62
N CYS A 26 12.47 9.59 -11.71
CA CYS A 26 11.82 8.95 -10.57
C CYS A 26 12.83 8.23 -9.66
N ARG A 27 12.80 8.55 -8.36
CA ARG A 27 13.68 8.00 -7.32
C ARG A 27 12.84 7.48 -6.16
N VAL A 28 13.10 6.24 -5.71
CA VAL A 28 12.52 5.74 -4.45
C VAL A 28 13.60 5.79 -3.36
N VAL A 29 13.27 6.41 -2.23
CA VAL A 29 14.06 6.41 -1.00
C VAL A 29 13.40 5.47 -0.01
N THR A 30 14.20 4.59 0.59
CA THR A 30 13.78 3.67 1.64
C THR A 30 14.30 4.17 2.99
N LEU A 31 13.40 4.37 3.94
CA LEU A 31 13.70 4.65 5.33
C LEU A 31 13.43 3.38 6.13
N GLU A 32 14.49 2.70 6.53
CA GLU A 32 14.42 1.45 7.28
C GLU A 32 13.78 1.65 8.67
N ALA A 33 13.26 0.58 9.25
CA ALA A 33 12.72 0.60 10.61
C ALA A 33 13.72 1.25 11.59
N GLY A 34 13.23 2.19 12.42
CA GLY A 34 14.05 2.99 13.34
C GLY A 34 14.68 4.26 12.74
N SER A 35 14.54 4.51 11.44
CA SER A 35 15.02 5.74 10.80
C SER A 35 14.17 6.97 11.17
N ASP A 36 14.67 8.16 10.87
CA ASP A 36 13.89 9.40 10.97
C ASP A 36 12.78 9.45 9.90
N THR A 37 11.52 9.42 10.35
CA THR A 37 10.33 9.41 9.49
C THR A 37 9.63 10.78 9.41
N ARG A 38 10.23 11.86 9.91
CA ARG A 38 9.58 13.19 9.97
C ARG A 38 9.04 13.67 8.62
N GLU A 39 9.77 13.43 7.54
CA GLU A 39 9.35 13.81 6.20
C GLU A 39 8.10 13.04 5.73
N PHE A 40 8.11 11.72 5.96
CA PHE A 40 6.97 10.83 5.69
C PHE A 40 5.73 11.29 6.47
N GLU A 41 5.87 11.51 7.78
CA GLU A 41 4.77 11.94 8.64
C GLU A 41 4.22 13.32 8.24
N ARG A 42 5.11 14.25 7.89
CA ARG A 42 4.71 15.57 7.38
C ARG A 42 3.93 15.46 6.08
N PHE A 43 4.37 14.61 5.16
CA PHE A 43 3.69 14.37 3.88
C PHE A 43 2.28 13.79 4.11
N ILE A 44 2.16 12.73 4.90
CA ILE A 44 0.88 12.11 5.23
C ILE A 44 -0.06 13.09 5.92
N GLY A 45 0.44 13.80 6.93
CA GLY A 45 -0.35 14.79 7.66
C GLY A 45 -0.93 15.86 6.74
N ARG A 46 -0.16 16.32 5.76
CA ARG A 46 -0.64 17.27 4.74
C ARG A 46 -1.70 16.64 3.84
N GLN A 47 -1.45 15.46 3.28
CA GLN A 47 -2.38 14.82 2.35
C GLN A 47 -3.70 14.41 3.02
N PHE A 48 -3.67 13.92 4.26
CA PHE A 48 -4.90 13.60 5.01
C PHE A 48 -5.75 14.84 5.29
N ARG A 49 -5.13 15.98 5.61
CA ARG A 49 -5.88 17.24 5.76
C ARG A 49 -6.50 17.69 4.44
N LEU A 50 -5.74 17.65 3.34
CA LEU A 50 -6.24 18.05 2.02
C LEU A 50 -7.37 17.14 1.50
N ARG A 51 -7.36 15.86 1.86
CA ARG A 51 -8.36 14.87 1.43
C ARG A 51 -9.52 14.68 2.42
N LEU A 52 -9.64 15.54 3.43
CA LEU A 52 -10.66 15.47 4.48
C LEU A 52 -10.69 14.08 5.18
N GLN A 53 -9.50 13.49 5.35
CA GLN A 53 -9.29 12.22 6.06
C GLN A 53 -8.80 12.45 7.49
N HIS A 54 -9.34 13.47 8.16
CA HIS A 54 -8.93 13.86 9.52
C HIS A 54 -9.08 12.75 10.57
N TYR A 55 -9.97 11.78 10.33
CA TYR A 55 -10.14 10.61 11.20
C TYR A 55 -8.85 9.79 11.36
N MET A 56 -7.96 9.81 10.36
CA MET A 56 -6.64 9.17 10.40
C MET A 56 -5.59 9.95 11.22
N LEU A 57 -5.91 11.18 11.63
CA LEU A 57 -5.02 12.07 12.40
C LEU A 57 -5.46 12.23 13.87
N THR A 58 -6.47 11.48 14.29
CA THR A 58 -7.03 11.57 15.65
C THR A 58 -6.06 11.06 16.70
N SER A 59 -6.21 11.53 17.94
CA SER A 59 -5.44 11.00 19.09
C SER A 59 -5.63 9.50 19.25
N ARG A 60 -6.84 8.97 18.96
CA ARG A 60 -7.10 7.51 18.99
C ARG A 60 -6.27 6.75 17.96
N ALA A 61 -6.20 7.24 16.72
CA ALA A 61 -5.36 6.63 15.68
C ALA A 61 -3.87 6.65 16.08
N ARG A 62 -3.39 7.77 16.62
CA ARG A 62 -2.00 7.91 17.10
C ARG A 62 -1.69 7.00 18.28
N LEU A 63 -2.62 6.88 19.24
CA LEU A 63 -2.47 5.99 20.38
C LEU A 63 -2.37 4.53 19.94
N LEU A 64 -3.19 4.11 18.97
CA LEU A 64 -3.09 2.76 18.39
C LEU A 64 -1.74 2.52 17.71
N GLU A 65 -1.28 3.46 16.88
CA GLU A 65 0.03 3.34 16.23
C GLU A 65 1.18 3.31 17.27
N THR A 66 1.04 4.07 18.36
CA THR A 66 2.03 4.09 19.46
C THR A 66 2.02 2.79 20.24
N SER A 67 0.84 2.27 20.62
CA SER A 67 0.73 1.01 21.38
C SER A 67 1.25 -0.18 20.58
N LEU A 68 1.08 -0.13 19.26
CA LEU A 68 1.63 -1.08 18.32
C LEU A 68 3.01 -0.66 17.80
N ALA A 69 3.71 0.32 18.40
CA ALA A 69 5.02 0.81 17.95
C ALA A 69 5.23 0.86 16.42
N ILE A 70 4.18 1.23 15.66
CA ILE A 70 4.10 1.00 14.21
C ILE A 70 5.21 1.75 13.50
N THR A 71 5.40 3.04 13.80
CA THR A 71 6.45 3.87 13.19
C THR A 71 7.84 3.29 13.41
N ALA A 72 8.13 2.76 14.59
CA ALA A 72 9.45 2.22 14.93
C ALA A 72 9.78 0.92 14.19
N ARG A 73 8.78 0.06 13.94
CA ARG A 73 8.97 -1.24 13.27
C ARG A 73 8.72 -1.22 11.76
N SER A 74 8.22 -0.10 11.24
CA SER A 74 7.85 0.01 9.83
C SER A 74 8.99 0.52 8.99
N THR A 75 9.09 -0.01 7.77
CA THR A 75 9.90 0.58 6.71
C THR A 75 9.03 1.49 5.85
N HIS A 76 9.56 2.65 5.48
CA HIS A 76 8.84 3.68 4.75
C HIS A 76 9.49 3.91 3.40
N PHE A 77 8.68 3.96 2.35
CA PHE A 77 9.12 4.16 0.97
C PHE A 77 8.58 5.49 0.47
N LEU A 78 9.47 6.35 -0.04
CA LEU A 78 9.17 7.69 -0.49
C LEU A 78 9.53 7.80 -1.98
N LEU A 79 8.57 8.14 -2.82
CA LEU A 79 8.75 8.33 -4.25
C LEU A 79 8.95 9.81 -4.56
N TYR A 80 10.11 10.13 -5.09
CA TYR A 80 10.47 11.43 -5.62
C TYR A 80 10.37 11.44 -7.14
N GLN A 81 9.88 12.55 -7.69
CA GLN A 81 9.92 12.87 -9.11
C GLN A 81 10.42 14.30 -9.23
N GLN A 82 11.49 14.53 -9.99
CA GLN A 82 12.13 15.86 -10.10
C GLN A 82 12.39 16.51 -8.71
N ASP A 83 12.88 15.70 -7.76
CA ASP A 83 13.13 16.06 -6.35
C ASP A 83 11.91 16.52 -5.53
N GLN A 84 10.71 16.39 -6.07
CA GLN A 84 9.47 16.57 -5.32
C GLN A 84 8.95 15.23 -4.80
N LEU A 85 8.57 15.16 -3.52
CA LEU A 85 7.93 13.99 -2.95
C LEU A 85 6.51 13.83 -3.51
N MET A 86 6.29 12.76 -4.27
CA MET A 86 5.05 12.49 -5.01
C MET A 86 4.17 11.43 -4.37
N ALA A 87 4.75 10.44 -3.69
CA ALA A 87 3.96 9.41 -3.03
C ALA A 87 4.75 8.74 -1.91
N VAL A 88 4.01 8.13 -0.98
CA VAL A 88 4.58 7.36 0.12
C VAL A 88 3.86 6.04 0.31
N LEU A 89 4.55 5.06 0.88
CA LEU A 89 4.03 3.76 1.30
C LEU A 89 4.73 3.34 2.61
N ARG A 90 3.98 2.71 3.52
CA ARG A 90 4.51 2.11 4.76
C ARG A 90 4.35 0.61 4.70
N VAL A 91 5.42 -0.11 5.06
CA VAL A 91 5.47 -1.57 5.13
C VAL A 91 5.71 -1.97 6.58
N THR A 92 4.78 -2.72 7.16
CA THR A 92 4.80 -3.10 8.57
C THR A 92 4.79 -4.61 8.73
N PRO A 93 5.80 -5.23 9.36
CA PRO A 93 5.75 -6.64 9.73
C PRO A 93 4.67 -6.92 10.79
N SER A 94 4.28 -8.19 10.95
CA SER A 94 3.39 -8.61 12.04
C SER A 94 3.97 -8.25 13.41
N PRO A 95 3.17 -7.79 14.39
CA PRO A 95 1.72 -7.65 14.35
C PRO A 95 1.25 -6.37 13.61
N PHE A 96 0.22 -6.55 12.78
CA PHE A 96 -0.32 -5.55 11.86
C PHE A 96 -1.27 -4.54 12.53
N GLU A 97 -1.37 -3.33 11.96
CA GLU A 97 -2.35 -2.31 12.38
C GLU A 97 -3.78 -2.82 12.13
N TRP A 98 -4.04 -3.42 10.96
CA TRP A 98 -5.38 -3.92 10.62
C TRP A 98 -5.87 -4.99 11.59
N ALA A 99 -4.98 -5.79 12.16
CA ALA A 99 -5.34 -6.85 13.10
C ALA A 99 -6.01 -6.28 14.35
N SER A 100 -5.53 -5.14 14.86
CA SER A 100 -6.15 -4.46 15.99
C SER A 100 -7.43 -3.71 15.61
N LEU A 101 -7.56 -3.26 14.36
CA LEU A 101 -8.76 -2.56 13.87
C LEU A 101 -9.91 -3.52 13.57
N ALA A 102 -9.60 -4.69 13.04
CA ALA A 102 -10.57 -5.69 12.59
C ALA A 102 -10.67 -6.90 13.54
N HIS A 103 -10.14 -6.81 14.77
CA HIS A 103 -10.09 -7.93 15.72
C HIS A 103 -11.46 -8.54 16.04
N GLN A 104 -12.55 -7.77 15.93
CA GLN A 104 -13.93 -8.24 16.13
C GLN A 104 -14.43 -9.09 14.95
N HIS A 105 -13.83 -8.92 13.76
CA HIS A 105 -14.24 -9.56 12.52
C HIS A 105 -13.32 -10.72 12.14
N LEU A 106 -12.03 -10.61 12.46
CA LEU A 106 -11.00 -11.55 12.04
C LEU A 106 -9.91 -11.68 13.09
N SER A 107 -9.51 -12.93 13.35
CA SER A 107 -8.25 -13.23 14.03
C SER A 107 -7.13 -13.40 12.99
N PRO A 108 -5.94 -12.81 13.20
CA PRO A 108 -4.81 -13.04 12.30
C PRO A 108 -4.47 -14.53 12.25
N THR A 109 -4.52 -15.11 11.06
CA THR A 109 -4.09 -16.50 10.88
C THR A 109 -2.58 -16.58 11.01
N GLN A 110 -2.07 -17.72 11.48
CA GLN A 110 -0.63 -18.01 11.49
C GLN A 110 -0.02 -17.86 10.09
N ALA A 111 -0.79 -18.11 9.02
CA ALA A 111 -0.36 -17.93 7.63
C ALA A 111 0.02 -16.47 7.29
N LEU A 112 -0.68 -15.48 7.85
CA LEU A 112 -0.36 -14.06 7.61
C LEU A 112 0.82 -13.57 8.45
N SER A 113 1.31 -14.35 9.43
CA SER A 113 2.45 -13.94 10.26
C SER A 113 3.74 -13.72 9.47
N ARG A 114 3.87 -14.37 8.30
CA ARG A 114 4.99 -14.21 7.37
C ARG A 114 4.73 -13.17 6.26
N HIS A 115 3.61 -12.47 6.33
CA HIS A 115 3.31 -11.36 5.41
C HIS A 115 3.79 -10.02 5.99
N VAL A 116 3.79 -9.00 5.15
CA VAL A 116 3.89 -7.59 5.57
C VAL A 116 2.63 -6.83 5.24
N GLU A 117 2.26 -5.88 6.08
CA GLU A 117 1.15 -4.97 5.82
C GLU A 117 1.63 -3.78 4.97
N PHE A 118 1.02 -3.60 3.80
CA PHE A 118 1.11 -2.37 3.02
C PHE A 118 0.03 -1.41 3.52
N SER A 119 0.47 -0.30 4.10
CA SER A 119 -0.40 0.72 4.67
C SER A 119 0.05 2.11 4.20
N ARG A 120 -0.85 3.10 4.35
CA ARG A 120 -0.55 4.50 4.06
C ARG A 120 -0.02 4.76 2.63
N LEU A 121 -0.46 3.98 1.64
CA LEU A 121 -0.22 4.29 0.24
C LEU A 121 -0.95 5.59 -0.13
N ILE A 122 -0.20 6.67 -0.23
CA ILE A 122 -0.75 8.02 -0.42
C ILE A 122 0.07 8.74 -1.48
N THR A 123 -0.62 9.24 -2.50
CA THR A 123 -0.04 10.11 -3.53
C THR A 123 -0.24 11.59 -3.18
N LEU A 124 0.52 12.45 -3.82
CA LEU A 124 0.32 13.89 -3.81
C LEU A 124 -1.02 14.20 -4.47
N SER A 125 -1.88 14.94 -3.78
CA SER A 125 -3.22 15.28 -4.26
C SER A 125 -3.25 16.39 -5.32
N GLN A 126 -2.13 17.09 -5.55
CA GLN A 126 -2.04 18.26 -6.41
C GLN A 126 -1.10 17.96 -7.58
N GLY A 127 -1.68 17.48 -8.68
CA GLY A 127 -0.96 17.26 -9.93
C GLY A 127 -1.92 16.76 -11.02
N HIS A 128 -1.77 17.29 -12.24
CA HIS A 128 -2.50 16.81 -13.42
C HIS A 128 -1.91 15.50 -13.97
N LEU A 129 -0.71 15.11 -13.51
CA LEU A 129 0.00 13.93 -13.99
C LEU A 129 -0.26 12.73 -13.06
N PRO A 130 -0.60 11.56 -13.62
CA PRO A 130 -0.77 10.35 -12.84
C PRO A 130 0.58 9.91 -12.24
N VAL A 131 0.67 9.88 -10.91
CA VAL A 131 1.85 9.35 -10.21
C VAL A 131 1.87 7.83 -10.35
N SER A 132 2.91 7.29 -11.00
CA SER A 132 3.10 5.84 -11.11
C SER A 132 3.58 5.25 -9.77
N VAL A 133 2.62 4.81 -8.95
CA VAL A 133 2.92 4.15 -7.67
C VAL A 133 3.50 2.73 -7.83
N ASN A 134 3.59 2.22 -9.06
CA ASN A 134 4.18 0.92 -9.36
C ASN A 134 5.64 0.84 -8.91
N CYS A 135 6.41 1.93 -9.01
CA CYS A 135 7.77 2.00 -8.48
C CYS A 135 7.82 1.76 -6.96
N LEU A 136 6.86 2.31 -6.20
CA LEU A 136 6.78 2.11 -4.76
C LEU A 136 6.43 0.68 -4.42
N LEU A 137 5.37 0.14 -5.05
CA LEU A 137 4.94 -1.24 -4.82
C LEU A 137 6.06 -2.23 -5.17
N ALA A 138 6.73 -2.04 -6.31
CA ALA A 138 7.83 -2.89 -6.71
C ALA A 138 9.02 -2.82 -5.75
N SER A 139 9.40 -1.61 -5.30
CA SER A 139 10.50 -1.43 -4.33
C SER A 139 10.18 -2.05 -2.98
N ALA A 140 8.93 -1.90 -2.52
CA ALA A 140 8.47 -2.48 -1.26
C ALA A 140 8.38 -4.02 -1.33
N THR A 141 7.90 -4.57 -2.44
CA THR A 141 7.85 -6.02 -2.64
C THR A 141 9.25 -6.62 -2.74
N GLU A 142 10.16 -6.00 -3.47
CA GLU A 142 11.56 -6.45 -3.54
C GLU A 142 12.21 -6.43 -2.14
N TRP A 143 12.01 -5.36 -1.37
CA TRP A 143 12.47 -5.27 0.01
C TRP A 143 11.91 -6.38 0.89
N ALA A 144 10.64 -6.75 0.69
CA ALA A 144 9.98 -7.79 1.49
C ALA A 144 10.49 -9.19 1.15
N ILE A 145 10.65 -9.50 -0.14
CA ILE A 145 11.24 -10.77 -0.61
C ILE A 145 12.65 -10.93 -0.07
N LYS A 146 13.49 -9.88 -0.15
CA LYS A 146 14.87 -9.89 0.36
C LYS A 146 14.97 -10.17 1.86
N ARG A 147 13.90 -9.93 2.63
CA ARG A 147 13.81 -10.22 4.06
C ARG A 147 13.14 -11.55 4.38
N GLY A 148 12.77 -12.33 3.38
CA GLY A 148 12.17 -13.65 3.56
C GLY A 148 10.70 -13.62 3.99
N TYR A 149 9.99 -12.50 3.78
CA TYR A 149 8.53 -12.51 3.86
C TYR A 149 7.95 -13.34 2.71
N GLU A 150 6.70 -13.77 2.83
CA GLU A 150 6.03 -14.68 1.87
C GLU A 150 4.86 -14.02 1.12
N GLY A 151 4.45 -12.81 1.55
CA GLY A 151 3.33 -12.11 0.95
C GLY A 151 3.06 -10.73 1.53
N VAL A 152 1.98 -10.13 1.06
CA VAL A 152 1.49 -8.81 1.48
C VAL A 152 0.04 -8.92 1.91
N THR A 153 -0.32 -8.16 2.93
CA THR A 153 -1.71 -7.85 3.28
C THR A 153 -1.95 -6.34 3.28
N ALA A 154 -3.18 -5.90 3.05
CA ALA A 154 -3.53 -4.48 3.09
C ALA A 154 -4.99 -4.30 3.51
N LEU A 155 -5.25 -3.35 4.42
CA LEU A 155 -6.58 -2.86 4.74
C LEU A 155 -6.81 -1.53 4.03
N CYS A 156 -7.77 -1.48 3.10
CA CYS A 156 -7.97 -0.32 2.24
C CYS A 156 -9.46 0.01 2.01
N ARG A 157 -9.73 1.21 1.48
CA ARG A 157 -11.08 1.62 1.03
C ARG A 157 -11.26 1.35 -0.47
N SER A 158 -12.50 1.44 -0.94
CA SER A 158 -12.92 1.07 -2.32
C SER A 158 -12.01 1.65 -3.42
N PRO A 159 -11.62 2.95 -3.39
CA PRO A 159 -10.75 3.50 -4.44
C PRO A 159 -9.39 2.83 -4.56
N GLN A 160 -8.82 2.36 -3.44
CA GLN A 160 -7.52 1.69 -3.40
C GLN A 160 -7.62 0.18 -3.64
N ARG A 161 -8.81 -0.41 -3.46
CA ARG A 161 -9.04 -1.84 -3.67
C ARG A 161 -8.66 -2.28 -5.08
N ARG A 162 -9.14 -1.57 -6.11
CA ARG A 162 -8.85 -1.92 -7.52
C ARG A 162 -7.36 -1.90 -7.82
N LEU A 163 -6.62 -0.97 -7.21
CA LEU A 163 -5.17 -0.87 -7.38
C LEU A 163 -4.46 -2.09 -6.80
N PHE A 164 -4.79 -2.49 -5.57
CA PHE A 164 -4.20 -3.68 -4.95
C PHE A 164 -4.62 -4.96 -5.67
N GLN A 165 -5.84 -5.05 -6.17
CA GLN A 165 -6.29 -6.19 -6.98
C GLN A 165 -5.52 -6.34 -8.29
N ARG A 166 -5.25 -5.23 -8.99
CA ARG A 166 -4.35 -5.24 -10.17
C ARG A 166 -2.91 -5.62 -9.82
N PHE A 167 -2.49 -5.42 -8.58
CA PHE A 167 -1.21 -5.88 -8.08
C PHE A 167 -1.23 -7.36 -7.63
N GLY A 168 -2.38 -8.03 -7.71
CA GLY A 168 -2.55 -9.45 -7.40
C GLY A 168 -3.13 -9.76 -6.04
N LEU A 169 -3.46 -8.75 -5.21
CA LEU A 169 -4.08 -8.99 -3.90
C LEU A 169 -5.56 -9.36 -4.07
N THR A 170 -6.00 -10.39 -3.35
CA THR A 170 -7.40 -10.83 -3.34
C THR A 170 -8.05 -10.55 -2.00
N SER A 171 -9.39 -10.39 -1.98
CA SER A 171 -10.12 -10.16 -0.73
C SER A 171 -10.08 -11.41 0.13
N ILE A 172 -9.73 -11.26 1.40
CA ILE A 172 -9.82 -12.36 2.37
C ILE A 172 -11.15 -12.35 3.14
N THR A 173 -11.90 -11.26 3.04
CA THR A 173 -13.28 -11.15 3.54
C THR A 173 -14.27 -11.21 2.39
N THR A 174 -15.42 -11.85 2.62
CA THR A 174 -16.54 -11.86 1.68
C THR A 174 -17.15 -10.47 1.54
N ASP A 175 -17.39 -9.82 2.69
CA ASP A 175 -18.02 -8.50 2.77
C ASP A 175 -17.02 -7.40 3.15
N SER A 176 -17.45 -6.16 3.02
CA SER A 176 -16.72 -5.04 3.60
C SER A 176 -16.77 -5.06 5.12
N LEU A 177 -15.68 -4.61 5.72
CA LEU A 177 -15.53 -4.44 7.15
C LEU A 177 -15.92 -3.02 7.56
N HIS A 178 -16.80 -2.93 8.54
CA HIS A 178 -17.03 -1.69 9.26
C HIS A 178 -16.03 -1.59 10.41
N ILE A 179 -15.18 -0.56 10.36
CA ILE A 179 -14.14 -0.32 11.37
C ILE A 179 -14.62 0.83 12.27
N GLU A 180 -15.11 0.50 13.46
CA GLU A 180 -15.68 1.49 14.41
C GLU A 180 -14.72 2.64 14.70
N GLN A 181 -13.42 2.37 14.80
CA GLN A 181 -12.41 3.38 15.11
C GLN A 181 -12.13 4.32 13.93
N ARG A 182 -12.61 3.98 12.72
CA ARG A 182 -12.46 4.77 11.51
C ARG A 182 -13.85 5.07 10.96
N ALA A 183 -14.43 6.18 11.41
CA ALA A 183 -15.81 6.63 11.18
C ALA A 183 -16.21 6.92 9.71
N ARG A 184 -15.61 6.26 8.71
CA ARG A 184 -15.85 6.56 7.30
C ARG A 184 -15.76 5.34 6.39
N GLY A 185 -16.95 4.82 6.05
CA GLY A 185 -17.19 3.88 4.96
C GLY A 185 -16.61 2.49 5.16
N ASP A 186 -16.74 1.71 4.10
CA ASP A 186 -16.33 0.32 4.03
C ASP A 186 -14.82 0.14 3.84
N TYR A 187 -14.30 -0.91 4.47
CA TYR A 187 -12.92 -1.36 4.31
C TYR A 187 -12.88 -2.77 3.76
N TRP A 188 -11.86 -3.07 2.95
CA TRP A 188 -11.57 -4.39 2.45
C TRP A 188 -10.20 -4.82 2.92
N LEU A 189 -10.13 -6.02 3.47
CA LEU A 189 -8.88 -6.65 3.82
C LEU A 189 -8.47 -7.57 2.68
N LEU A 190 -7.30 -7.30 2.13
CA LEU A 190 -6.74 -8.00 0.99
C LEU A 190 -5.44 -8.71 1.38
N SER A 191 -5.13 -9.81 0.70
CA SER A 191 -3.86 -10.52 0.86
C SER A 191 -3.42 -11.18 -0.43
N ALA A 192 -2.12 -11.35 -0.60
CA ALA A 192 -1.55 -12.25 -1.60
C ALA A 192 -0.16 -12.72 -1.20
N GLN A 193 0.16 -13.95 -1.58
CA GLN A 193 1.52 -14.48 -1.59
C GLN A 193 2.26 -14.08 -2.87
N TRP A 194 3.59 -14.17 -2.85
CA TRP A 194 4.43 -13.87 -4.02
C TRP A 194 4.04 -14.57 -5.32
N PRO A 195 3.70 -15.88 -5.33
CA PRO A 195 3.28 -16.55 -6.57
C PRO A 195 2.02 -15.91 -7.19
N GLN A 196 1.08 -15.43 -6.36
CA GLN A 196 -0.14 -14.79 -6.82
C GLN A 196 0.14 -13.41 -7.40
N ILE A 197 1.03 -12.64 -6.77
CA ILE A 197 1.49 -11.35 -7.28
C ILE A 197 2.23 -11.55 -8.61
N LEU A 198 3.14 -12.53 -8.69
CA LEU A 198 3.87 -12.87 -9.91
C LEU A 198 2.92 -13.23 -11.07
N ALA A 199 1.94 -14.10 -10.80
CA ALA A 199 0.95 -14.49 -11.80
C ALA A 199 0.15 -13.28 -12.31
N ALA A 200 -0.28 -12.37 -11.42
CA ALA A 200 -1.02 -11.18 -11.80
C ALA A 200 -0.21 -10.22 -12.69
N VAL A 201 1.06 -9.97 -12.34
CA VAL A 201 1.91 -9.03 -13.09
C VAL A 201 2.42 -9.59 -14.42
N GLN A 202 2.43 -10.92 -14.59
CA GLN A 202 2.79 -11.58 -15.85
C GLN A 202 1.62 -11.70 -16.84
N GLN A 203 0.37 -11.44 -16.42
CA GLN A 203 -0.76 -11.52 -17.34
C GLN A 203 -0.68 -10.41 -18.42
N PRO A 204 -0.78 -10.75 -19.72
CA PRO A 204 -0.70 -9.80 -20.83
C PRO A 204 -1.84 -8.76 -20.92
N ALA A 205 -2.76 -8.72 -19.95
CA ALA A 205 -4.05 -8.05 -20.07
C ALA A 205 -4.30 -6.89 -19.07
N HIS A 206 -3.25 -6.21 -18.60
CA HIS A 206 -3.41 -4.95 -17.84
C HIS A 206 -3.25 -3.68 -18.67
N THR A 207 -3.07 -3.81 -19.99
CA THR A 207 -3.01 -2.71 -20.97
C THR A 207 -4.34 -2.42 -21.66
N ALA A 208 -5.38 -3.23 -21.46
CA ALA A 208 -6.66 -3.08 -22.14
C ALA A 208 -7.85 -3.28 -21.18
N LEU A 209 -8.23 -2.23 -20.45
CA LEU A 209 -9.59 -2.00 -19.91
C LEU A 209 -9.68 -0.55 -19.41
N ASN A 210 -9.50 0.39 -20.34
CA ASN A 210 -10.25 1.65 -20.29
C ASN A 210 -11.64 1.35 -20.85
N SER A 211 -12.49 0.70 -20.07
CA SER A 211 -13.93 0.75 -20.29
C SER A 211 -14.49 1.64 -19.17
N PRO A 212 -15.08 2.79 -19.51
CA PRO A 212 -15.81 3.58 -18.54
C PRO A 212 -17.04 2.77 -18.15
N GLU A 213 -17.02 2.14 -16.98
CA GLU A 213 -18.27 1.73 -16.36
C GLU A 213 -19.07 3.01 -16.08
N SER A 214 -20.31 2.96 -16.53
CA SER A 214 -21.28 4.03 -16.68
C SER A 214 -21.34 4.98 -15.48
N HIS A 215 -21.47 6.26 -15.81
CA HIS A 215 -22.11 7.28 -14.97
C HIS A 215 -23.33 6.71 -14.24
N ASP A 216 -23.21 6.47 -12.94
CA ASP A 216 -24.21 6.89 -11.95
C ASP A 216 -23.60 6.81 -10.56
N ASP A 217 -23.01 7.93 -10.13
CA ASP A 217 -22.89 8.34 -8.74
C ASP A 217 -22.42 9.81 -8.75
N ARG A 218 -23.30 10.67 -9.27
CA ARG A 218 -23.29 12.08 -8.90
C ARG A 218 -24.04 12.20 -7.57
N ALA A 219 -23.43 12.96 -6.67
CA ALA A 219 -23.86 13.32 -5.30
C ALA A 219 -23.59 12.21 -4.27
N CYS A 220 -22.68 12.36 -3.31
CA CYS A 220 -22.40 13.54 -2.51
C CYS A 220 -20.89 13.78 -2.32
N GLN A 221 -20.44 14.93 -2.81
CA GLN A 221 -19.23 15.59 -2.33
C GLN A 221 -19.45 16.01 -0.88
N PHE A 222 -18.53 15.66 0.03
CA PHE A 222 -17.99 16.44 1.16
C PHE A 222 -16.97 15.55 1.89
#